data_AF-A0A955BLD2-F1
#
_entry.id   AF-A0A955BLD2-F1
#
_cell.length_a   1.000
_cell.length_b   1.000
_cell.length_c   1.000
_cell.angle_alpha   90.00
_cell.angle_beta   90.00
_cell.angle_gamma   90.00
#
_symmetry.space_group_name_H-M   'P 1'
#
loop_
_entity.id
_entity.type
_entity.pdbx_description
1 polymer ?
#
loop_
_entity_poly.entity_id
_entity_poly.type
_entity_poly.pdbx_seq_one_letter_code
_entity_poly.pdbx_strand_id
1 'polypeptide(L)'
;MLLFKKKFLEAIRRGEKTQTIRLWRWRMMRAGQRSYIPGIGYIRIERVEPVNLEDLTDADAVPDGFATADALREELHTLYAEKLAAGYQAFRVVFHVLEEQPTG
;
A
#
# COMPACT_ATOMS: atom_id res chain seq x y z
N MET A 1 -5.19 0.06 10.63
CA MET A 1 -5.94 -0.74 9.65
C MET A 1 -5.64 -0.23 8.25
N LEU A 2 -5.52 -1.12 7.26
CA LEU A 2 -5.44 -0.76 5.83
C LEU A 2 -6.72 -1.21 5.13
N LEU A 3 -7.27 -0.33 4.29
CA LEU A 3 -8.48 -0.61 3.50
C LEU A 3 -8.13 -0.79 2.04
N PHE A 4 -8.64 -1.85 1.44
CA PHE A 4 -8.42 -2.19 0.04
C PHE A 4 -9.74 -2.41 -0.69
N LYS A 5 -9.77 -2.10 -1.99
CA LYS A 5 -10.89 -2.48 -2.86
C LYS A 5 -10.98 -4.02 -2.92
N LYS A 6 -12.19 -4.57 -3.02
CA LYS A 6 -12.44 -6.03 -3.02
C LYS A 6 -11.58 -6.79 -4.03
N LYS A 7 -11.34 -6.20 -5.22
CA LYS A 7 -10.50 -6.78 -6.29
C LYS A 7 -9.06 -7.11 -5.87
N PHE A 8 -8.54 -6.45 -4.84
CA PHE A 8 -7.17 -6.66 -4.36
C PHE A 8 -7.08 -7.72 -3.26
N LEU A 9 -8.20 -8.15 -2.69
CA LEU A 9 -8.19 -9.05 -1.54
C LEU A 9 -7.60 -10.43 -1.90
N GLU A 10 -7.93 -10.98 -3.07
CA GLU A 10 -7.38 -12.26 -3.49
C GLU A 10 -5.87 -12.20 -3.71
N ALA A 11 -5.38 -11.18 -4.40
CA ALA A 11 -3.94 -10.97 -4.61
C ALA A 11 -3.18 -10.79 -3.28
N ILE A 12 -3.77 -10.07 -2.31
CA ILE A 12 -3.17 -9.93 -0.98
C ILE A 12 -3.14 -11.27 -0.26
N ARG A 13 -4.23 -12.05 -0.30
CA ARG A 13 -4.34 -13.36 0.33
C ARG A 13 -3.32 -14.36 -0.22
N ARG A 14 -3.03 -14.27 -1.52
CA ARG A 14 -2.02 -15.11 -2.20
C ARG A 14 -0.58 -14.62 -2.02
N GLY A 15 -0.38 -13.46 -1.38
CA GLY A 15 0.95 -12.85 -1.24
C GLY A 15 1.48 -12.23 -2.54
N GLU A 16 0.64 -12.06 -3.56
CA GLU A 16 0.99 -11.42 -4.83
C GLU A 16 1.03 -9.90 -4.67
N LYS A 17 0.14 -9.34 -3.83
CA LYS A 17 0.14 -7.92 -3.45
C LYS A 17 0.66 -7.75 -2.02
N THR A 18 1.92 -7.36 -1.92
CA THR A 18 2.65 -7.15 -0.65
C THR A 18 2.92 -5.68 -0.35
N GLN A 19 2.50 -4.76 -1.23
CA GLN A 19 2.70 -3.34 -1.03
C GLN A 19 1.51 -2.48 -1.45
N THR A 20 1.50 -1.25 -0.96
CA THR A 20 0.54 -0.21 -1.34
C THR A 20 1.14 1.17 -1.16
N ILE A 21 0.81 2.09 -2.06
CA ILE A 21 1.12 3.51 -1.90
C ILE A 21 -0.02 4.21 -1.14
N ARG A 22 0.34 4.99 -0.10
CA ARG A 22 -0.61 5.77 0.72
C ARG A 22 -0.17 7.21 0.84
N LEU A 23 -1.11 8.14 0.69
CA LEU A 23 -0.85 9.55 0.93
C LEU A 23 -1.28 9.95 2.33
N TRP A 24 -0.33 10.44 3.11
CA TRP A 24 -0.54 10.93 4.47
C TRP A 24 0.24 12.22 4.71
N ARG A 25 -0.22 13.08 5.63
CA ARG A 25 0.55 14.26 6.07
C ARG A 25 1.78 13.88 6.89
N TRP A 26 1.72 12.73 7.56
CA TRP A 26 2.79 12.18 8.37
C TRP A 26 2.74 10.66 8.29
N ARG A 27 3.87 10.01 8.56
CA ARG A 27 3.99 8.56 8.57
C ARG A 27 3.04 7.94 9.60
N MET A 28 1.98 7.27 9.14
CA MET A 28 0.94 6.68 10.00
C MET A 28 1.23 5.25 10.46
N MET A 29 2.26 4.60 9.91
CA MET A 29 2.62 3.22 10.22
C MET A 29 4.13 3.03 10.39
N ARG A 30 4.54 2.02 11.15
CA ARG A 30 5.95 1.68 11.38
C ARG A 30 6.26 0.22 11.06
N ALA A 31 7.53 -0.04 10.70
CA ALA A 31 8.03 -1.41 10.57
C ALA A 31 7.82 -2.20 11.87
N GLY A 32 7.50 -3.49 11.74
CA GLY A 32 7.14 -4.38 12.85
C GLY A 32 5.71 -4.19 13.39
N GLN A 33 4.99 -3.14 12.99
CA GLN A 33 3.62 -2.92 13.44
C GLN A 33 2.69 -4.03 12.95
N ARG A 34 1.88 -4.58 13.86
CA ARG A 34 0.72 -5.42 13.50
C ARG A 34 -0.43 -4.51 13.06
N SER A 35 -1.01 -4.81 11.91
CA SER A 35 -2.19 -4.13 11.38
C SER A 35 -3.22 -5.17 10.93
N TYR A 36 -4.36 -4.69 10.43
CA TYR A 36 -5.46 -5.54 9.99
C TYR A 36 -5.97 -5.05 8.62
N ILE A 37 -6.33 -6.00 7.77
CA ILE A 37 -7.04 -5.77 6.51
C ILE A 37 -8.38 -6.52 6.58
N PRO A 38 -9.53 -5.82 6.54
CA PRO A 38 -10.84 -6.45 6.48
C PRO A 38 -10.94 -7.43 5.29
N GLY A 39 -11.41 -8.64 5.56
CA GLY A 39 -11.53 -9.72 4.56
C GLY A 39 -10.26 -10.53 4.30
N ILE A 40 -9.13 -10.18 4.92
CA ILE A 40 -7.86 -10.93 4.86
C ILE A 40 -7.46 -11.45 6.22
N GLY A 41 -7.38 -10.56 7.21
CA GLY A 41 -6.83 -10.89 8.52
C GLY A 41 -5.75 -9.92 8.97
N TYR A 42 -4.92 -10.39 9.89
CA TYR A 42 -3.79 -9.60 10.40
C TYR A 42 -2.62 -9.60 9.43
N ILE A 43 -1.94 -8.46 9.38
CA ILE A 43 -0.70 -8.28 8.61
C ILE A 43 0.40 -7.75 9.53
N ARG A 44 1.64 -7.91 9.10
CA ARG A 44 2.77 -7.20 9.67
C ARG A 44 3.33 -6.22 8.66
N ILE A 45 3.56 -5.00 9.11
CA ILE A 45 4.22 -3.97 8.31
C ILE A 45 5.72 -4.27 8.34
N GLU A 46 6.32 -4.46 7.17
CA GLU A 46 7.76 -4.71 7.04
C GLU A 46 8.53 -3.40 6.88
N ARG A 47 8.02 -2.52 6.02
CA ARG A 47 8.67 -1.26 5.70
C ARG A 47 7.64 -0.18 5.47
N VAL A 48 7.97 1.03 5.92
CA VAL A 48 7.23 2.24 5.57
C VAL A 48 8.25 3.30 5.24
N GLU A 49 8.31 3.68 3.98
CA GLU A 49 9.28 4.65 3.47
C GLU A 49 8.57 5.75 2.68
N PRO A 50 9.04 7.00 2.80
CA PRO A 50 8.57 8.06 1.94
C PRO A 50 9.02 7.79 0.51
N VAL A 51 8.15 8.05 -0.46
CA VAL A 51 8.48 7.91 -1.89
C VAL A 51 8.05 9.17 -2.62
N ASN A 52 8.89 9.66 -3.51
CA ASN A 52 8.45 10.68 -4.47
C ASN A 52 7.66 9.99 -5.57
N LEU A 53 6.60 10.63 -6.05
CA LEU A 53 5.77 10.03 -7.12
C LEU A 53 6.56 9.85 -8.41
N GLU A 54 7.49 10.77 -8.69
CA GLU A 54 8.43 10.71 -9.81
C GLU A 54 9.39 9.51 -9.74
N ASP A 55 9.64 8.96 -8.55
CA ASP A 55 10.53 7.80 -8.34
C ASP A 55 9.79 6.45 -8.43
N LEU A 56 8.45 6.45 -8.58
CA LEU A 56 7.68 5.21 -8.70
C LEU A 56 8.05 4.44 -9.96
N THR A 57 8.21 3.13 -9.86
CA THR A 57 8.61 2.29 -10.99
C THR A 57 7.48 1.36 -11.43
N ASP A 58 7.64 0.67 -12.56
CA ASP A 58 6.65 -0.34 -13.00
C ASP A 58 6.51 -1.47 -11.96
N ALA A 59 7.60 -1.77 -11.24
CA ALA A 59 7.59 -2.70 -10.12
C ALA A 59 6.70 -2.22 -8.95
N ASP A 60 6.43 -0.92 -8.85
CA ASP A 60 5.45 -0.36 -7.91
C ASP A 60 4.02 -0.40 -8.44
N ALA A 61 3.86 -0.13 -9.73
CA ALA A 61 2.59 -0.08 -10.43
C ALA A 61 1.87 -1.42 -10.42
N VAL A 62 2.58 -2.50 -10.78
CA VAL A 62 1.99 -3.84 -10.95
C VAL A 62 1.30 -4.33 -9.67
N PRO A 63 1.93 -4.30 -8.48
CA PRO A 63 1.26 -4.67 -7.24
C PRO A 63 0.08 -3.77 -6.89
N ASP A 64 0.07 -2.48 -7.28
CA ASP A 64 -1.07 -1.57 -7.11
C ASP A 64 -2.15 -1.69 -8.21
N GLY A 65 -1.97 -2.61 -9.15
CA GLY A 65 -2.94 -2.94 -10.19
C GLY A 65 -2.88 -2.02 -11.41
N PHE A 66 -1.74 -1.38 -11.64
CA PHE A 66 -1.45 -0.56 -12.82
C PHE A 66 -0.42 -1.27 -13.71
N ALA A 67 -0.55 -1.13 -15.02
CA ALA A 67 0.37 -1.75 -15.96
C ALA A 67 1.75 -1.08 -15.98
N THR A 68 1.80 0.24 -15.69
CA THR A 68 3.02 1.06 -15.77
C THR A 68 3.07 2.09 -14.64
N ALA A 69 4.28 2.54 -14.32
CA ALA A 69 4.55 3.63 -13.37
C ALA A 69 3.79 4.89 -13.74
N ASP A 70 3.76 5.23 -15.03
CA ASP A 70 3.07 6.43 -15.50
C ASP A 70 1.57 6.36 -15.27
N ALA A 71 0.93 5.21 -15.51
CA ALA A 71 -0.49 5.02 -15.21
C ALA A 71 -0.78 5.14 -13.70
N LEU A 72 0.12 4.62 -12.85
CA LEU A 72 0.02 4.79 -11.39
C LEU A 72 0.17 6.28 -11.00
N ARG A 73 1.17 6.97 -11.55
CA ARG A 73 1.43 8.40 -11.26
C ARG A 73 0.27 9.27 -11.70
N GLU A 74 -0.26 9.09 -12.90
CA GLU A 74 -1.40 9.83 -13.43
C GLU A 74 -2.64 9.66 -12.54
N GLU A 75 -2.95 8.43 -12.12
CA GLU A 75 -4.07 8.18 -11.20
C GLU A 75 -3.82 8.84 -9.83
N LEU A 76 -2.60 8.76 -9.29
CA LEU A 76 -2.26 9.39 -8.02
C LEU A 76 -2.35 10.92 -8.10
N HIS A 77 -1.88 11.53 -9.19
CA HIS A 77 -2.04 12.95 -9.45
C HIS A 77 -3.52 13.33 -9.58
N THR A 78 -4.32 12.54 -10.29
CA THR A 78 -5.75 12.81 -10.50
C THR A 78 -6.55 12.71 -9.20
N LEU A 79 -6.35 11.64 -8.42
CA LEU A 79 -7.11 11.40 -7.18
C LEU A 79 -6.64 12.27 -6.02
N TYR A 80 -5.39 12.74 -6.05
CA TYR A 80 -4.76 13.37 -4.90
C TYR A 80 -4.07 14.71 -5.17
N ALA A 81 -4.30 15.36 -6.31
CA ALA A 81 -3.76 16.69 -6.62
C ALA A 81 -3.91 17.67 -5.45
N GLU A 82 -5.13 17.78 -4.89
CA GLU A 82 -5.42 18.68 -3.77
C GLU A 82 -4.66 18.30 -2.49
N LYS A 83 -4.47 17.00 -2.24
CA LYS A 83 -3.73 16.53 -1.06
C LYS A 83 -2.24 16.76 -1.21
N LEU A 84 -1.69 16.53 -2.40
CA LEU A 84 -0.29 16.83 -2.71
C LEU A 84 -0.03 18.33 -2.55
N ALA A 85 -0.92 19.18 -3.07
CA ALA A 85 -0.85 20.63 -2.87
C ALA A 85 -0.97 21.05 -1.39
N ALA A 86 -1.72 20.29 -0.59
CA ALA A 86 -1.83 20.48 0.87
C ALA A 86 -0.65 19.90 1.67
N GLY A 87 0.43 19.47 1.01
CA GLY A 87 1.66 18.97 1.66
C GLY A 87 1.57 17.52 2.15
N TYR A 88 0.65 16.71 1.60
CA TYR A 88 0.65 15.27 1.86
C TYR A 88 1.79 14.61 1.09
N GLN A 89 2.37 13.57 1.69
CA GLN A 89 3.47 12.82 1.10
C GLN A 89 3.03 11.38 0.83
N ALA A 90 3.52 10.81 -0.26
CA ALA A 90 3.34 9.40 -0.56
C ALA A 90 4.29 8.54 0.29
N PHE A 91 3.74 7.46 0.83
CA PHE A 91 4.47 6.46 1.59
C PHE A 91 4.22 5.10 0.96
N ARG A 92 5.30 4.38 0.64
CA ARG A 92 5.24 2.96 0.30
C ARG A 92 5.15 2.17 1.60
N VAL A 93 4.10 1.36 1.71
CA VAL A 93 3.88 0.47 2.84
C VAL A 93 4.01 -0.97 2.34
N VAL A 94 5.06 -1.65 2.78
CA VAL A 94 5.31 -3.07 2.51
C VAL A 94 4.81 -3.89 3.69
N PHE A 95 4.09 -4.98 3.41
CA PHE A 95 3.49 -5.84 4.41
C PHE A 95 3.40 -7.29 3.93
N HIS A 96 3.34 -8.21 4.90
CA HIS A 96 2.96 -9.60 4.65
C HIS A 96 1.75 -9.98 5.51
N VAL A 97 0.94 -10.90 4.99
CA VAL A 97 -0.16 -11.50 5.74
C VAL A 97 0.43 -12.40 6.82
N LEU A 98 -0.07 -12.27 8.05
CA LEU A 98 0.28 -13.20 9.12
C LEU A 98 -0.60 -14.43 8.95
N GLU A 99 0.02 -15.59 8.81
CA GLU A 99 -0.68 -16.86 8.93
C GLU A 99 -1.39 -16.88 10.29
N GLU A 100 -2.69 -17.16 10.30
CA GLU A 100 -3.37 -17.48 11.55
C GLU A 100 -2.73 -18.76 12.06
N GLN A 101 -1.93 -18.63 13.12
CA GLN A 101 -1.47 -19.79 13.88
C GLN A 101 -2.73 -20.60 14.22
N PRO A 102 -2.83 -21.87 13.79
CA PRO A 102 -3.94 -22.69 14.24
C PRO A 102 -3.87 -22.70 15.77
N THR A 103 -4.90 -22.14 16.41
CA THR A 103 -5.14 -22.35 17.83
C THR A 103 -5.22 -23.85 18.04
N GLY A 104 -4.13 -24.41 18.59
CA GLY A 104 -4.10 -25.78 19.08
C GLY A 104 -4.99 -25.96 20.30
#